data_AF-A0A662STC0-F1
#
_entry.id   AF-A0A662STC0-F1
#
_cell.length_a   1.000
_cell.length_b   1.000
_cell.length_c   1.000
_cell.angle_alpha   90.00
_cell.angle_beta   90.00
_cell.angle_gamma   90.00
#
_symmetry.space_group_name_H-M   'P 1'
#
loop_
_entity.id
_entity.type
_entity.pdbx_description
1 polymer ?
#
loop_
_entity_poly.entity_id
_entity_poly.type
_entity_poly.pdbx_seq_one_letter_code
_entity_poly.pdbx_strand_id
1 'polypeptide(L)'
;MRALKAVFTKEVKLSFRKKAVLFWGMIFPLMLLTLLVVLFAPKGEQPALTKVVEVYLLPEEKSRELLNYTRVMAEYMSNLTTDGGKLFEATVYDGTLDAALEALRNGTIDAVVFIPKDAPRVFEESLAIKAKVYVLTGTPNPTEERLSRLSLSIFFNSSSTYAR
;
A
#
# COMPACT_ATOMS: atom_id res chain seq x y z
N MET A 1 -22.98 47.57 -30.92
CA MET A 1 -22.20 47.73 -29.67
C MET A 1 -22.93 48.45 -28.52
N ARG A 2 -23.62 49.58 -28.75
CA ARG A 2 -24.32 50.33 -27.69
C ARG A 2 -25.40 49.52 -26.95
N ALA A 3 -26.21 48.75 -27.67
CA ALA A 3 -27.23 47.89 -27.09
C ALA A 3 -26.65 46.79 -26.18
N LEU A 4 -25.56 46.14 -26.62
CA LEU A 4 -24.86 45.12 -25.84
C LEU A 4 -24.30 45.70 -24.54
N LYS A 5 -23.69 46.89 -24.60
CA LYS A 5 -23.20 47.60 -23.42
C LYS A 5 -24.35 47.92 -22.46
N ALA A 6 -25.48 48.42 -22.97
CA ALA A 6 -26.64 48.75 -22.14
C ALA A 6 -27.23 47.53 -21.42
N VAL A 7 -27.33 46.39 -22.11
CA VAL A 7 -27.78 45.11 -21.52
C VAL A 7 -26.81 44.66 -20.45
N PHE A 8 -25.50 44.61 -20.74
CA PHE A 8 -24.49 44.19 -19.77
C PHE A 8 -24.48 45.08 -18.51
N THR A 9 -24.56 46.41 -18.69
CA THR A 9 -24.58 47.36 -17.57
C THR A 9 -25.84 47.18 -16.70
N LYS A 10 -26.98 46.87 -17.34
CA LYS A 10 -28.24 46.58 -16.66
C LYS A 10 -28.14 45.30 -15.84
N GLU A 11 -27.60 44.23 -16.42
CA GLU A 11 -27.43 42.93 -15.76
C GLU A 11 -26.50 43.03 -14.55
N VAL A 12 -25.33 43.66 -14.72
CA VAL A 12 -24.40 43.89 -13.60
C VAL A 12 -25.09 44.66 -12.46
N LYS A 13 -25.79 45.75 -12.79
CA LYS A 13 -26.51 46.55 -11.79
C LYS A 13 -27.63 45.77 -11.09
N LEU A 14 -28.29 44.84 -11.80
CA LEU A 14 -29.32 43.96 -11.23
C LEU A 14 -28.71 42.91 -10.30
N SER A 15 -27.57 42.33 -10.69
CA SER A 15 -26.80 41.38 -9.86
C SER A 15 -26.35 42.04 -8.56
N PHE A 16 -25.86 43.28 -8.60
CA PHE A 16 -25.47 44.03 -7.39
C PHE A 16 -26.65 44.39 -6.47
N ARG A 17 -27.87 44.56 -7.02
CA ARG A 17 -29.07 44.83 -6.21
C ARG A 17 -29.62 43.60 -5.51
N LYS A 18 -29.41 42.41 -6.08
CA LYS A 18 -29.90 41.15 -5.51
C LYS A 18 -28.81 40.55 -4.62
N LYS A 19 -28.92 40.79 -3.30
CA LYS A 19 -28.00 40.24 -2.29
C LYS A 19 -27.79 38.73 -2.43
N ALA A 20 -28.85 38.00 -2.80
CA ALA A 20 -28.78 36.56 -3.07
C ALA A 20 -27.84 36.21 -4.24
N VAL A 21 -27.85 36.97 -5.33
CA VAL A 21 -27.00 36.71 -6.51
C VAL A 21 -25.53 36.96 -6.16
N LEU A 22 -25.23 38.02 -5.42
CA LEU A 22 -23.88 38.30 -4.92
C LEU A 22 -23.40 37.22 -3.93
N PHE A 23 -24.26 36.84 -2.99
CA PHE A 23 -23.97 35.80 -2.00
C PHE A 23 -23.67 34.46 -2.69
N TRP A 24 -24.59 33.97 -3.53
CA TRP A 24 -24.41 32.71 -4.22
C TRP A 24 -23.26 32.75 -5.22
N GLY A 25 -23.04 33.87 -5.92
CA GLY A 25 -21.93 34.03 -6.86
C GLY A 25 -20.54 33.98 -6.21
N MET A 26 -20.44 34.25 -4.91
CA MET A 26 -19.17 34.20 -4.17
C MET A 26 -19.05 32.92 -3.33
N ILE A 27 -20.11 32.56 -2.61
CA ILE A 27 -20.12 31.43 -1.67
C ILE A 27 -20.11 30.09 -2.40
N PHE A 28 -20.80 29.96 -3.54
CA PHE A 28 -20.81 28.70 -4.29
C PHE A 28 -19.43 28.30 -4.83
N PRO A 29 -18.67 29.20 -5.51
CA PRO A 29 -17.29 28.88 -5.90
C PRO A 29 -16.39 28.57 -4.72
N LEU A 30 -16.54 29.27 -3.59
CA LEU A 30 -15.77 28.99 -2.37
C LEU A 30 -16.09 27.61 -1.80
N MET A 31 -17.37 27.23 -1.72
CA MET A 31 -17.76 25.89 -1.26
C MET A 31 -17.20 24.79 -2.18
N LEU A 32 -17.29 24.96 -3.50
CA LEU A 32 -16.70 24.02 -4.44
C LEU A 32 -15.17 23.95 -4.31
N LEU A 33 -14.50 25.09 -4.17
CA LEU A 33 -13.06 25.13 -3.95
C LEU A 33 -12.69 24.38 -2.66
N THR A 34 -13.42 24.63 -1.57
CA THR A 34 -13.17 23.92 -0.30
C THR A 34 -13.38 22.42 -0.43
N LEU A 35 -14.42 21.98 -1.14
CA LEU A 35 -14.66 20.56 -1.39
C LEU A 35 -13.55 19.93 -2.23
N LEU A 36 -13.09 20.63 -3.27
CA LEU A 36 -11.98 20.19 -4.10
C LEU A 36 -10.68 20.10 -3.30
N VAL A 37 -10.39 21.08 -2.43
CA VAL A 37 -9.23 21.04 -1.55
C VAL A 37 -9.36 19.89 -0.54
N VAL A 38 -10.52 19.69 0.07
CA VAL A 38 -10.73 18.58 1.02
C VAL A 38 -10.58 17.21 0.35
N LEU A 39 -11.06 17.06 -0.88
CA LEU A 39 -11.01 15.80 -1.63
C LEU A 39 -9.64 15.53 -2.26
N PHE A 40 -9.01 16.56 -2.83
CA PHE A 40 -7.88 16.41 -3.75
C PHE A 40 -6.62 17.15 -3.32
N ALA A 41 -6.66 18.04 -2.34
CA ALA A 41 -5.41 18.60 -1.85
C ALA A 41 -4.59 17.48 -1.22
N PRO A 42 -3.31 17.34 -1.58
CA PRO A 42 -2.43 16.39 -0.92
C PRO A 42 -2.43 16.74 0.56
N LYS A 43 -2.96 15.82 1.38
CA LYS A 43 -2.83 15.91 2.83
C LYS A 43 -1.34 15.74 3.10
N GLY A 44 -0.67 16.84 3.45
CA GLY A 44 0.79 16.87 3.60
C GLY A 44 1.27 15.69 4.43
N GLU A 45 2.28 14.98 3.91
CA GLU A 45 2.98 13.83 4.50
C GLU A 45 2.20 13.15 5.65
N GLN A 46 0.98 12.72 5.37
CA GLN A 46 0.43 11.64 6.18
C GLN A 46 1.27 10.44 5.76
N PRO A 47 2.08 9.84 6.64
CA PRO A 47 2.64 8.53 6.32
C PRO A 47 1.43 7.74 5.91
N ALA A 48 1.44 7.27 4.65
CA ALA A 48 0.34 6.51 4.12
C ALA A 48 -0.06 5.51 5.22
N LEU A 49 -1.37 5.38 5.47
CA LEU A 49 -1.92 4.30 6.28
C LEU A 49 -1.67 2.97 5.54
N THR A 50 -0.42 2.70 5.21
CA THR A 50 0.07 1.46 4.66
C THR A 50 0.16 0.60 5.89
N LYS A 51 -0.90 -0.19 6.12
CA LYS A 51 -0.83 -1.32 7.05
C LYS A 51 0.47 -2.05 6.73
N VAL A 52 1.39 -2.07 7.68
CA VAL A 52 2.64 -2.80 7.56
C VAL A 52 2.26 -4.27 7.58
N VAL A 53 2.58 -4.99 6.51
CA VAL A 53 2.24 -6.42 6.40
C VAL A 53 3.23 -7.20 7.25
N GLU A 54 2.76 -7.85 8.30
CA GLU A 54 3.60 -8.69 9.17
C GLU A 54 3.83 -10.05 8.52
N VAL A 55 5.11 -10.41 8.32
CA VAL A 55 5.51 -11.61 7.58
C VAL A 55 6.46 -12.47 8.41
N TYR A 56 6.13 -13.74 8.56
CA TYR A 56 7.05 -14.74 9.12
C TYR A 56 7.79 -15.47 8.00
N LEU A 57 9.11 -15.43 8.04
CA LEU A 57 9.97 -16.22 7.17
C LEU A 57 10.41 -17.49 7.89
N LEU A 58 10.03 -18.63 7.35
CA LEU A 58 10.33 -19.94 7.92
C LEU A 58 11.23 -20.73 6.96
N PRO A 59 12.49 -20.99 7.34
CA PRO A 59 13.34 -21.89 6.58
C PRO A 59 12.91 -23.36 6.76
N GLU A 60 12.98 -24.16 5.70
CA GLU A 60 12.68 -25.59 5.74
C GLU A 60 13.58 -26.37 6.71
N GLU A 61 14.84 -25.94 6.85
CA GLU A 61 15.83 -26.53 7.75
C GLU A 61 16.68 -25.45 8.43
N LYS A 62 17.23 -25.77 9.61
CA LYS A 62 18.08 -24.86 10.38
C LYS A 62 19.55 -24.93 9.95
N SER A 63 19.83 -25.05 8.65
CA SER A 63 21.20 -24.99 8.13
C SER A 63 21.72 -23.55 8.15
N ARG A 64 23.03 -23.37 8.40
CA ARG A 64 23.63 -22.03 8.52
C ARG A 64 23.44 -21.19 7.25
N GLU A 65 23.56 -21.83 6.10
CA GLU A 65 23.41 -21.21 4.79
C GLU A 65 21.98 -20.70 4.58
N LEU A 66 20.97 -21.56 4.81
CA LEU A 66 19.57 -21.21 4.66
C LEU A 66 19.10 -20.16 5.67
N LEU A 67 19.60 -20.22 6.92
CA LEU A 67 19.31 -19.21 7.94
C LEU A 67 19.90 -17.84 7.57
N ASN A 68 21.12 -17.81 7.03
CA ASN A 68 21.73 -16.56 6.56
C ASN A 68 20.95 -15.99 5.37
N TYR A 69 20.61 -16.82 4.38
CA TYR A 69 19.77 -16.41 3.25
C TYR A 69 18.43 -15.85 3.72
N THR A 70 17.76 -16.54 4.65
CA THR A 70 16.48 -16.13 5.22
C THR A 70 16.57 -14.80 5.97
N ARG A 71 17.65 -14.58 6.73
CA ARG A 71 17.90 -13.33 7.44
C ARG A 71 18.12 -12.16 6.47
N VAL A 72 18.91 -12.37 5.41
CA VAL A 72 19.13 -11.35 4.37
C VAL A 72 17.83 -11.02 3.66
N MET A 73 17.00 -12.03 3.36
CA MET A 73 15.68 -11.79 2.75
C MET A 73 14.74 -11.04 3.69
N ALA A 74 14.73 -11.36 4.99
CA ALA A 74 13.92 -10.65 5.98
C ALA A 74 14.35 -9.18 6.12
N GLU A 75 15.66 -8.91 6.12
CA GLU A 75 16.21 -7.56 6.15
C GLU A 75 15.84 -6.78 4.88
N TYR A 76 15.98 -7.40 3.70
CA TYR A 76 15.59 -6.79 2.44
C TYR A 76 14.10 -6.43 2.41
N MET A 77 13.22 -7.35 2.84
CA MET A 77 11.79 -7.10 2.93
C MET A 77 11.45 -5.97 3.90
N SER A 78 12.09 -5.94 5.07
CA SER A 78 11.83 -4.92 6.12
C SER A 78 12.35 -3.54 5.76
N ASN A 79 13.38 -3.45 4.90
CA ASN A 79 13.95 -2.20 4.43
C ASN A 79 13.20 -1.60 3.23
N LEU A 80 12.22 -2.32 2.65
CA LEU A 80 11.41 -1.80 1.56
C LEU A 80 10.45 -0.72 2.05
N THR A 81 10.73 0.51 1.63
CA THR A 81 9.90 1.67 1.88
C THR A 81 9.19 2.13 0.60
N THR A 82 7.92 2.50 0.70
CA THR A 82 7.17 3.17 -0.37
C THR A 82 6.61 4.47 0.21
N ASP A 83 6.83 5.59 -0.48
CA ASP A 83 6.38 6.92 -0.06
C ASP A 83 6.74 7.28 1.40
N GLY A 84 7.93 6.85 1.85
CA GLY A 84 8.46 7.10 3.21
C GLY A 84 7.95 6.16 4.30
N GLY A 85 7.01 5.26 4.01
CA GLY A 85 6.49 4.25 4.96
C GLY A 85 7.04 2.84 4.68
N LYS A 86 7.23 2.03 5.73
CA LYS A 86 7.58 0.60 5.58
C LYS A 86 6.39 -0.18 5.02
N LEU A 87 6.66 -1.08 4.08
CA LEU A 87 5.62 -1.96 3.51
C LEU A 87 5.46 -3.27 4.29
N PHE A 88 6.58 -3.84 4.74
CA PHE A 88 6.62 -5.16 5.36
C PHE A 88 7.40 -5.09 6.68
N GLU A 89 6.97 -5.91 7.63
CA GLU A 89 7.74 -6.22 8.84
C GLU A 89 8.02 -7.72 8.81
N ALA A 90 9.23 -8.06 8.39
CA ALA A 90 9.64 -9.43 8.14
C ALA A 90 10.49 -9.95 9.30
N THR A 91 10.05 -11.05 9.91
CA THR A 91 10.76 -11.69 11.02
C THR A 91 11.07 -13.14 10.70
N VAL A 92 12.27 -13.59 11.07
CA VAL A 92 12.67 -14.99 10.91
C VAL A 92 12.05 -15.77 12.07
N TYR A 93 11.16 -16.71 11.74
CA TYR A 93 10.45 -17.51 12.74
C TYR A 93 11.20 -18.81 13.03
N ASP A 94 11.45 -19.09 14.32
CA ASP A 94 12.27 -20.23 14.76
C ASP A 94 11.45 -21.48 15.15
N GLY A 95 10.13 -21.46 14.91
CA GLY A 95 9.19 -22.54 15.22
C GLY A 95 8.89 -23.50 14.06
N THR A 96 7.79 -24.25 14.17
CA THR A 96 7.33 -25.17 13.10
C THR A 96 6.38 -24.47 12.14
N LEU A 97 6.18 -25.07 10.95
CA LEU A 97 5.21 -24.58 9.97
C LEU A 97 3.79 -24.54 10.56
N ASP A 98 3.40 -25.56 11.32
CA ASP A 98 2.07 -25.61 11.93
C ASP A 98 1.84 -24.46 12.91
N ALA A 99 2.83 -24.15 13.75
CA ALA A 99 2.74 -23.02 14.68
C ALA A 99 2.68 -21.66 13.94
N ALA A 100 3.41 -21.52 12.84
CA ALA A 100 3.34 -20.33 11.99
C ALA A 100 1.97 -20.21 11.29
N LEU A 101 1.39 -21.32 10.85
CA LEU A 101 0.05 -21.35 10.26
C LEU A 101 -1.04 -21.08 11.30
N GLU A 102 -0.87 -21.48 12.55
CA GLU A 102 -1.77 -21.09 13.65
C GLU A 102 -1.69 -19.59 13.94
N ALA A 103 -0.48 -19.02 13.98
CA ALA A 103 -0.27 -17.58 14.09
C ALA A 103 -0.86 -16.79 12.89
N LEU A 104 -0.88 -17.41 11.71
CA LEU A 104 -1.58 -16.85 10.56
C LEU A 104 -3.10 -16.90 10.80
N ARG A 105 -3.65 -18.06 11.18
CA ARG A 105 -5.09 -18.26 11.38
C ARG A 105 -5.69 -17.42 12.50
N ASN A 106 -4.95 -17.15 13.56
CA ASN A 106 -5.39 -16.31 14.67
C ASN A 106 -5.27 -14.79 14.36
N GLY A 107 -4.70 -14.43 13.20
CA GLY A 107 -4.52 -13.04 12.77
C GLY A 107 -3.38 -12.30 13.46
N THR A 108 -2.47 -13.01 14.13
CA THR A 108 -1.25 -12.39 14.72
C THR A 108 -0.30 -11.93 13.63
N ILE A 109 -0.28 -12.61 12.48
CA ILE A 109 0.52 -12.24 11.31
C ILE A 109 -0.36 -12.21 10.05
N ASP A 110 0.08 -11.47 9.03
CA ASP A 110 -0.64 -11.34 7.76
C ASP A 110 -0.21 -12.39 6.73
N ALA A 111 1.02 -12.88 6.80
CA ALA A 111 1.53 -13.90 5.87
C ALA A 111 2.68 -14.75 6.43
N VAL A 112 2.80 -15.98 5.91
CA VAL A 112 3.95 -16.87 6.15
C VAL A 112 4.65 -17.16 4.84
N VAL A 113 5.96 -16.97 4.80
CA VAL A 113 6.83 -17.29 3.67
C VAL A 113 7.70 -18.48 4.07
N PHE A 114 7.43 -19.64 3.48
CA PHE A 114 8.21 -20.84 3.65
C PHE A 114 9.32 -20.92 2.60
N ILE A 115 10.56 -21.01 3.06
CA ILE A 115 11.75 -20.99 2.20
C ILE A 115 12.30 -22.42 2.10
N PRO A 116 12.26 -23.03 0.91
CA PRO A 116 12.75 -24.38 0.72
C PRO A 116 14.28 -24.43 0.77
N LYS A 117 14.83 -25.60 1.11
CA LYS A 117 16.27 -25.82 1.31
C LYS A 117 17.13 -25.55 0.08
N ASP A 118 16.55 -25.62 -1.10
CA ASP A 118 17.22 -25.37 -2.38
C ASP A 118 17.20 -23.89 -2.80
N ALA A 119 16.50 -23.03 -2.07
CA ALA A 119 16.38 -21.61 -2.40
C ALA A 119 17.74 -20.88 -2.55
N PRO A 120 18.75 -21.10 -1.68
CA PRO A 120 20.07 -20.46 -1.86
C PRO A 120 20.74 -20.88 -3.18
N ARG A 121 20.72 -22.17 -3.51
CA ARG A 121 21.31 -22.70 -4.75
C ARG A 121 20.60 -22.17 -5.99
N VAL A 122 19.26 -22.16 -5.98
CA VAL A 122 18.46 -21.63 -7.09
C VAL A 122 18.74 -20.14 -7.29
N PHE A 123 18.91 -19.39 -6.20
CA PHE A 123 19.29 -17.99 -6.27
C PHE A 123 20.70 -17.80 -6.86
N GLU A 124 21.68 -18.62 -6.47
CA GLU A 124 23.03 -18.56 -7.05
C GLU A 124 23.07 -18.93 -8.54
N GLU A 125 22.30 -19.93 -8.96
CA GLU A 125 22.31 -20.44 -10.34
C GLU A 125 21.50 -19.59 -11.32
N SER A 126 20.39 -19.00 -10.86
CA SER A 126 19.39 -18.39 -11.73
C SER A 126 18.92 -17.00 -11.29
N LEU A 127 19.43 -16.49 -10.16
CA LEU A 127 18.98 -15.26 -9.49
C LEU A 127 17.47 -15.27 -9.16
N ALA A 128 16.80 -16.41 -9.26
CA ALA A 128 15.39 -16.55 -8.97
C ALA A 128 15.13 -16.78 -7.48
N ILE A 129 14.15 -16.08 -6.93
CA ILE A 129 13.70 -16.29 -5.56
C ILE A 129 12.67 -17.42 -5.55
N LYS A 130 12.96 -18.50 -4.83
CA LYS A 130 12.04 -19.63 -4.64
C LYS A 130 11.49 -19.61 -3.21
N ALA A 131 10.20 -19.32 -3.06
CA ALA A 131 9.51 -19.33 -1.78
C ALA A 131 8.04 -19.77 -1.93
N LYS A 132 7.48 -20.40 -0.90
CA LYS A 132 6.05 -20.73 -0.82
C LYS A 132 5.37 -19.75 0.13
N VAL A 133 4.40 -18.99 -0.36
CA VAL A 133 3.72 -17.97 0.42
C VAL A 133 2.34 -18.46 0.83
N TYR A 134 2.04 -18.39 2.12
CA TYR A 134 0.75 -18.69 2.71
C TYR A 134 0.11 -17.39 3.19
N VAL A 135 -1.10 -17.11 2.70
CA VAL A 135 -1.93 -15.98 3.10
C VAL A 135 -3.30 -16.54 3.47
N LEU A 136 -3.92 -15.97 4.50
CA LEU A 136 -5.29 -16.33 4.87
C LEU A 136 -6.27 -16.03 3.72
N THR A 137 -7.29 -16.87 3.58
CA THR A 137 -8.40 -16.62 2.65
C THR A 137 -9.74 -16.77 3.37
N GLY A 138 -10.71 -15.91 3.06
CA GLY A 138 -12.05 -15.96 3.63
C GLY A 138 -12.18 -15.32 5.02
N THR A 139 -11.37 -14.30 5.29
CA THR A 139 -11.42 -13.56 6.56
C THR A 139 -12.60 -12.58 6.61
N PRO A 140 -13.03 -12.12 7.81
CA PRO A 140 -14.10 -11.13 7.96
C PRO A 140 -13.78 -9.79 7.28
N ASN A 141 -12.50 -9.48 7.05
CA ASN A 141 -12.04 -8.27 6.38
C ASN A 141 -11.44 -8.58 5.00
N PRO A 142 -12.26 -8.66 3.94
CA PRO A 142 -11.81 -9.05 2.61
C PRO A 142 -10.89 -8.00 1.96
N THR A 143 -10.88 -6.76 2.45
CA THR A 143 -10.04 -5.69 1.91
C THR A 143 -8.59 -5.88 2.32
N GLU A 144 -8.33 -6.17 3.60
CA GLU A 144 -6.99 -6.42 4.11
C GLU A 144 -6.38 -7.68 3.50
N GLU A 145 -7.15 -8.75 3.39
CA GLU A 145 -6.75 -9.98 2.72
C GLU A 145 -6.28 -9.73 1.28
N ARG A 146 -7.06 -8.96 0.51
CA ARG A 146 -6.71 -8.59 -0.86
C ARG A 146 -5.45 -7.73 -0.92
N LEU A 147 -5.28 -6.82 0.03
CA LEU A 147 -4.11 -5.95 0.10
C LEU A 147 -2.83 -6.76 0.38
N SER A 148 -2.83 -7.61 1.42
CA SER A 148 -1.68 -8.45 1.75
C SER A 148 -1.28 -9.37 0.59
N ARG A 149 -2.28 -10.00 -0.05
CA ARG A 149 -2.04 -10.85 -1.23
C ARG A 149 -1.45 -10.06 -2.41
N LEU A 150 -1.99 -8.87 -2.69
CA LEU A 150 -1.48 -8.01 -3.78
C LEU A 150 -0.06 -7.53 -3.51
N SER A 151 0.20 -7.00 -2.31
CA SER A 151 1.54 -6.52 -1.91
C SER A 151 2.59 -7.62 -2.04
N LEU A 152 2.29 -8.83 -1.56
CA LEU A 152 3.21 -9.96 -1.70
C LEU A 152 3.39 -10.40 -3.15
N SER A 153 2.31 -10.43 -3.95
CA SER A 153 2.40 -10.78 -5.37
C SER A 153 3.24 -9.78 -6.18
N ILE A 154 3.09 -8.49 -5.90
CA ILE A 154 3.86 -7.42 -6.54
C ILE A 154 5.32 -7.51 -6.10
N PHE A 155 5.58 -7.74 -4.81
CA PHE A 155 6.93 -7.90 -4.29
C PHE A 155 7.67 -9.03 -5.02
N PHE A 156 7.17 -10.26 -4.97
CA PHE A 156 7.86 -11.40 -5.59
C PHE A 156 7.94 -11.31 -7.13
N ASN A 157 6.96 -10.69 -7.79
CA ASN A 157 6.98 -10.50 -9.25
C ASN A 157 7.91 -9.34 -9.69
N SER A 158 8.02 -8.29 -8.88
CA SER A 158 8.96 -7.19 -9.13
C SER A 158 10.40 -7.66 -8.89
N SER A 159 10.64 -8.39 -7.80
CA SER A 159 11.95 -8.95 -7.47
C SER A 159 12.45 -9.97 -8.51
N SER A 160 11.56 -10.69 -9.21
CA SER A 160 11.97 -11.53 -10.34
C SER A 160 12.34 -10.74 -11.61
N THR A 161 11.88 -9.49 -11.73
CA THR A 161 12.17 -8.61 -12.88
C THR A 161 13.50 -7.88 -12.72
N TYR A 162 13.90 -7.55 -11.49
CA TYR A 162 15.20 -6.90 -11.20
C TYR A 162 16.39 -7.88 -11.10
N ALA A 163 16.13 -9.18 -11.13
CA ALA A 163 17.14 -10.24 -11.12
C ALA A 163 17.55 -10.71 -12.53
N ARG A 164 17.74 -9.76 -13.46
CA ARG A 164 18.27 -10.00 -14.81
C ARG A 164 19.63 -9.36 -14.99
#